data_AF-A0A846V4A3-F1
#
_entry.id   AF-A0A846V4A3-F1
#
_cell.length_a   1.000
_cell.length_b   1.000
_cell.length_c   1.000
_cell.angle_alpha   90.00
_cell.angle_beta   90.00
_cell.angle_gamma   90.00
#
_symmetry.space_group_name_H-M   'P 1'
#
loop_
_entity.id
_entity.type
_entity.pdbx_description
1 polymer ?
#
loop_
_entity_poly.entity_id
_entity_poly.type
_entity_poly.pdbx_seq_one_letter_code
_entity_poly.pdbx_strand_id
1 'polypeptide(L)'
;MFVLSVIVMAVLALWLVGALVGVVFKFTFAIVGGVFSALGALLGVVIAGVVLVAMAPIVLLALLPALLPALMIAGLVWLVVRATRPAPAAPAIDKPVQP
;
A
#
# COMPACT_ATOMS: atom_id res chain seq x y z
N MET A 1 -61.78 18.08 -17.14
CA MET A 1 -60.83 16.96 -16.94
C MET A 1 -59.68 16.98 -17.94
N PHE A 2 -59.93 17.19 -19.24
CA PHE A 2 -58.88 17.25 -20.28
C PHE A 2 -57.76 18.27 -19.99
N VAL A 3 -58.10 19.52 -19.67
CA VAL A 3 -57.12 20.58 -19.37
C VAL A 3 -56.18 20.19 -18.22
N LEU A 4 -56.74 19.63 -17.15
CA LEU A 4 -55.95 19.15 -16.01
C LEU A 4 -54.99 18.03 -16.42
N SER A 5 -55.44 17.09 -17.25
CA SER A 5 -54.62 15.99 -17.74
C SER A 5 -53.46 16.47 -18.62
N VAL A 6 -53.70 17.46 -19.48
CA VAL A 6 -52.66 18.09 -20.30
C VAL A 6 -51.62 18.80 -19.43
N ILE A 7 -52.06 19.55 -18.41
CA ILE A 7 -51.16 20.23 -17.47
C ILE A 7 -50.30 19.21 -16.72
N VAL A 8 -50.91 18.12 -16.21
CA VAL A 8 -50.17 17.06 -15.50
C VAL A 8 -49.15 16.40 -16.42
N MET A 9 -49.48 16.09 -17.68
CA MET A 9 -48.51 15.55 -18.64
C MET A 9 -47.36 16.50 -18.90
N ALA A 10 -47.62 17.80 -19.05
CA ALA A 10 -46.58 18.80 -19.28
C ALA A 10 -45.62 18.91 -18.08
N VAL A 11 -46.16 18.90 -16.85
CA VAL A 11 -45.35 18.92 -15.62
C VAL A 11 -44.50 17.66 -15.50
N LEU A 12 -45.07 16.49 -15.74
CA LEU A 12 -44.34 15.22 -15.70
C LEU A 12 -43.25 15.15 -16.77
N ALA A 13 -43.53 15.62 -17.99
CA ALA A 13 -42.54 15.68 -19.05
C ALA A 13 -41.37 16.60 -18.68
N LEU A 14 -41.66 17.79 -18.16
CA LEU A 14 -40.61 18.73 -17.71
C LEU A 14 -39.81 18.15 -16.54
N TRP A 15 -40.47 17.50 -15.59
CA TRP A 15 -39.82 16.82 -14.48
C TRP A 15 -38.90 15.70 -14.95
N LEU A 16 -39.35 14.89 -15.91
CA LEU A 16 -38.58 13.77 -16.46
C LEU A 16 -37.34 14.26 -17.20
N VAL A 17 -37.46 15.36 -17.97
CA VAL A 17 -36.32 16.02 -18.61
C VAL A 17 -35.32 16.51 -17.57
N GLY A 18 -35.79 17.20 -16.52
CA GLY A 18 -34.94 17.66 -15.43
C GLY A 18 -34.23 16.50 -14.70
N ALA A 19 -34.96 15.41 -14.43
CA ALA A 19 -34.40 14.21 -13.83
C ALA A 19 -33.34 13.56 -14.72
N LEU A 20 -33.58 13.46 -16.03
CA LEU A 20 -32.62 12.92 -16.99
C LEU A 20 -31.33 13.74 -17.02
N VAL A 21 -31.45 15.07 -17.06
CA VAL A 21 -30.30 15.98 -17.00
C VAL A 21 -29.53 15.77 -15.70
N GLY A 22 -30.21 15.70 -14.56
CA GLY A 22 -29.59 15.45 -13.26
C GLY A 22 -28.83 14.12 -13.21
N VAL A 23 -29.40 13.05 -13.78
CA VAL A 23 -28.75 11.74 -13.89
C VAL A 23 -27.51 11.82 -14.75
N VAL A 24 -27.58 12.42 -15.94
CA VAL A 24 -26.43 12.57 -16.85
C VAL A 24 -25.29 13.36 -16.19
N PHE A 25 -25.61 14.48 -15.52
CA PHE A 25 -24.62 15.24 -14.77
C PHE A 25 -23.99 14.41 -13.65
N LYS A 26 -24.80 13.68 -12.87
CA LYS A 26 -24.32 12.84 -11.79
C LYS A 26 -23.37 11.75 -12.30
N PHE A 27 -23.72 11.07 -13.38
CA PHE A 27 -22.85 10.06 -13.99
C PHE A 27 -21.56 10.67 -14.51
N THR A 28 -21.65 11.83 -15.17
CA THR A 28 -20.48 12.53 -15.71
C THR A 28 -19.51 12.91 -14.58
N PHE A 29 -20.00 13.54 -13.51
CA PHE A 29 -19.17 13.90 -12.37
C PHE A 29 -18.67 12.69 -11.58
N ALA A 30 -19.44 11.61 -11.48
CA ALA A 30 -18.99 10.38 -10.84
C ALA A 30 -17.85 9.74 -11.62
N ILE A 31 -17.92 9.70 -12.95
CA ILE A 31 -16.85 9.16 -13.81
C ILE A 31 -15.62 10.06 -13.73
N VAL A 32 -15.78 11.36 -13.96
CA VAL A 32 -14.67 12.32 -13.95
C VAL A 32 -14.01 12.35 -12.57
N GLY A 33 -14.79 12.54 -11.51
CA GLY A 33 -14.29 12.53 -10.13
C GLY A 33 -13.68 11.19 -9.74
N GLY A 34 -14.25 10.07 -10.19
CA GLY A 34 -13.70 8.73 -9.99
C GLY A 34 -12.33 8.56 -10.65
N VAL A 35 -12.16 9.01 -11.89
CA VAL A 35 -10.88 8.97 -12.61
C VAL A 35 -9.84 9.83 -11.91
N PHE A 36 -10.17 11.08 -11.56
CA PHE A 36 -9.24 11.94 -10.83
C PHE A 36 -8.89 11.40 -9.45
N SER A 37 -9.85 10.78 -8.76
CA SER A 37 -9.61 10.11 -7.48
C SER A 37 -8.67 8.91 -7.66
N ALA A 38 -8.87 8.09 -8.68
CA ALA A 38 -7.99 6.96 -8.97
C ALA A 38 -6.56 7.41 -9.33
N LEU A 39 -6.43 8.44 -10.16
CA LEU A 39 -5.12 9.04 -10.49
C LEU A 39 -4.45 9.65 -9.25
N GLY A 40 -5.23 10.37 -8.44
CA GLY A 40 -4.76 10.94 -7.17
C GLY A 40 -4.33 9.86 -6.18
N ALA A 41 -5.06 8.75 -6.09
CA ALA A 41 -4.71 7.61 -5.26
C ALA A 41 -3.42 6.94 -5.75
N LEU A 42 -3.26 6.74 -7.07
CA LEU A 42 -2.05 6.17 -7.65
C LEU A 42 -0.83 7.04 -7.36
N LEU A 43 -0.92 8.36 -7.61
CA LEU A 43 0.13 9.31 -7.27
C LEU A 43 0.39 9.36 -5.77
N GLY A 44 -0.67 9.35 -4.96
CA GLY A 44 -0.59 9.31 -3.51
C GLY A 44 0.17 8.09 -2.99
N VAL A 45 -0.08 6.90 -3.55
CA VAL A 45 0.64 5.67 -3.20
C VAL A 45 2.12 5.78 -3.58
N VAL A 46 2.44 6.31 -4.76
CA VAL A 46 3.84 6.49 -5.18
C VAL A 46 4.56 7.47 -4.26
N ILE A 47 3.97 8.62 -3.98
CA ILE A 47 4.56 9.65 -3.12
C ILE A 47 4.68 9.12 -1.68
N ALA A 48 3.61 8.54 -1.13
CA ALA A 48 3.63 7.96 0.20
C ALA A 48 4.67 6.84 0.31
N GLY A 49 4.82 6.00 -0.72
CA GLY A 49 5.85 4.96 -0.78
C GLY A 49 7.25 5.55 -0.74
N VAL A 50 7.54 6.57 -1.54
CA VAL A 50 8.84 7.26 -1.54
C VAL A 50 9.12 7.91 -0.17
N VAL A 51 8.12 8.59 0.41
CA VAL A 51 8.23 9.20 1.74
C VAL A 51 8.47 8.13 2.80
N LEU A 52 7.76 7.00 2.73
CA LEU A 52 7.94 5.87 3.64
C LEU A 52 9.36 5.31 3.54
N VAL A 53 9.91 5.15 2.33
CA VAL A 53 11.30 4.69 2.14
C VAL A 53 12.30 5.69 2.73
N ALA A 54 12.09 6.99 2.50
CA ALA A 54 12.93 8.02 3.10
C ALA A 54 12.84 8.04 4.64
N MET A 55 11.66 7.79 5.19
CA MET A 55 11.39 7.75 6.63
C MET A 55 11.60 6.36 7.23
N ALA A 56 11.93 5.35 6.44
CA ALA A 56 12.11 3.96 6.86
C ALA A 56 13.01 3.81 8.09
N PRO A 57 14.17 4.48 8.22
CA PRO A 57 15.00 4.35 9.43
C PRO A 57 14.30 4.87 10.68
N ILE A 58 13.56 5.98 10.57
CA ILE A 58 12.83 6.57 11.70
C ILE A 58 11.66 5.67 12.09
N VAL A 59 10.92 5.16 11.10
CA VAL A 59 9.80 4.22 11.30
C VAL A 59 10.30 2.91 11.93
N LEU A 60 11.45 2.39 11.49
CA LEU A 60 12.07 1.19 12.05
C LEU A 60 12.50 1.39 13.51
N LEU A 61 13.08 2.56 13.84
CA LEU A 61 13.41 2.92 15.22
C LEU A 61 12.15 3.08 16.09
N ALA A 62 11.07 3.65 15.54
CA ALA A 62 9.79 3.76 16.23
C ALA A 62 9.14 2.39 16.48
N LEU A 63 9.30 1.44 15.55
CA LEU A 63 8.83 0.06 15.66
C LEU A 63 9.74 -0.84 16.50
N LEU A 64 10.89 -0.34 16.98
CA LEU A 64 11.85 -1.12 17.73
C LEU A 64 11.26 -1.84 18.96
N PRO A 65 10.38 -1.23 19.79
CA PRO A 65 9.77 -1.93 20.93
C PRO A 65 8.94 -3.15 20.51
N ALA A 66 8.27 -3.07 19.35
CA ALA A 66 7.49 -4.18 18.80
C ALA A 66 8.40 -5.25 18.17
N LEU A 67 9.55 -4.85 17.60
CA LEU A 67 10.54 -5.78 17.02
C LEU A 67 11.45 -6.45 18.07
N LEU A 68 11.58 -5.87 19.26
CA LEU A 68 12.53 -6.27 20.30
C LEU A 68 12.42 -7.76 20.70
N PRO A 69 11.21 -8.35 20.88
CA PRO A 69 11.08 -9.77 21.19
C PRO A 69 11.61 -10.67 20.07
N ALA A 70 11.31 -10.32 18.81
CA ALA A 70 11.78 -11.09 17.66
C ALA A 70 13.30 -10.98 17.48
N LEU A 71 13.87 -9.78 17.69
CA LEU A 71 15.31 -9.54 17.66
C LEU A 71 16.06 -10.34 18.74
N MET A 72 15.49 -10.46 19.94
CA MET A 72 16.06 -11.31 21.00
C MET A 72 16.14 -12.77 20.58
N ILE A 73 15.08 -13.32 20.00
CA ILE A 73 15.05 -14.72 19.53
C ILE A 73 16.06 -14.91 18.39
N ALA A 74 16.06 -14.02 17.41
CA ALA A 74 17.00 -14.08 16.28
C ALA A 74 18.47 -14.00 16.74
N GLY A 75 18.75 -13.10 17.69
CA GLY A 75 20.06 -12.96 18.31
C GLY A 75 20.49 -14.22 19.06
N LEU A 76 19.59 -14.85 19.82
CA LEU A 76 19.85 -16.10 20.53
C LEU A 76 20.18 -17.24 19.56
N VAL A 77 19.38 -17.41 18.51
CA VAL A 77 19.61 -18.43 17.47
C VAL A 77 20.96 -18.22 16.79
N TRP A 78 21.28 -16.98 16.44
CA TRP A 78 22.57 -16.65 15.83
C TRP A 78 23.74 -16.99 16.74
N LEU A 79 23.63 -16.69 18.03
CA LEU A 79 24.68 -16.96 19.02
C LEU A 79 24.91 -18.46 19.17
N VAL A 80 23.84 -19.26 19.25
CA VAL A 80 23.92 -20.73 19.29
C VAL A 80 24.58 -21.29 18.03
N VAL A 81 24.11 -20.88 16.85
CA VAL A 81 24.67 -21.35 15.57
C VAL A 81 26.14 -20.96 15.43
N ARG A 82 26.52 -19.77 15.88
CA ARG A 82 27.92 -19.33 15.84
C ARG A 82 28.79 -20.11 16.82
N ALA A 83 28.29 -20.39 18.01
CA ALA A 83 29.02 -21.13 19.04
C ALA A 83 29.24 -22.61 18.67
N THR A 84 28.34 -23.20 17.88
CA THR A 84 28.43 -24.59 17.45
C THR A 84 29.21 -24.79 16.15
N ARG A 85 29.62 -23.71 15.46
CA ARG A 85 30.47 -23.81 14.26
C ARG A 85 31.90 -24.22 14.64
N PRO A 86 32.42 -25.32 14.10
CA PRO A 86 33.81 -25.71 14.31
C PRO A 86 34.77 -24.63 13.80
N ALA A 87 35.87 -24.40 14.51
CA ALA A 87 36.94 -23.54 14.04
C ALA A 87 37.49 -24.08 12.70
N PRO A 88 37.80 -23.22 11.71
CA PRO A 88 38.44 -23.67 10.48
C PRO A 88 39.72 -24.42 10.84
N ALA A 89 39.84 -25.68 10.41
CA ALA A 89 41.05 -26.46 10.61
C ALA A 89 42.22 -25.70 10.00
N ALA A 90 43.22 -25.36 10.82
CA ALA A 90 44.43 -24.70 10.34
C ALA A 90 45.07 -25.58 9.25
N PRO A 91 45.52 -24.99 8.12
CA PRO A 91 46.17 -25.77 7.07
C PRO A 91 47.38 -26.47 7.68
N ALA A 92 47.36 -27.80 7.65
CA ALA A 92 48.49 -28.61 8.07
C ALA A 92 49.68 -28.24 7.17
N ILE A 93 50.66 -27.54 7.74
CA ILE A 93 51.95 -27.33 7.08
C ILE A 93 52.64 -28.68 7.14
N ASP A 94 52.49 -29.46 6.06
CA ASP A 94 53.28 -30.66 5.82
C ASP A 94 54.76 -30.27 5.86
N LYS A 95 55.47 -30.77 6.88
CA LYS A 95 56.93 -30.67 6.92
C LYS A 95 57.50 -31.53 5.78
N PRO A 96 58.38 -30.99 4.91
CA PRO A 96 59.09 -31.82 3.97
C PRO A 96 60.05 -32.76 4.74
N VAL A 97 59.90 -34.05 4.49
CA VAL A 97 60.81 -35.11 4.95
C VAL A 97 62.14 -34.94 4.22
N GLN A 98 63.22 -34.68 4.96
CA GLN A 98 64.61 -34.77 4.48
C GLN A 98 65.17 -36.16 4.79
N PRO A 99 65.86 -36.78 3.82
CA PRO A 99 67.19 -37.33 4.06
C PRO A 99 68.29 -36.60 3.27
#